data_AF-A0A424YY82-F1
#
_entry.id   AF-A0A424YY82-F1
#
_cell.length_a   1.000
_cell.length_b   1.000
_cell.length_c   1.000
_cell.angle_alpha   90.00
_cell.angle_beta   90.00
_cell.angle_gamma   90.00
#
_symmetry.space_group_name_H-M   'P 1'
#
loop_
_entity.id
_entity.type
_entity.pdbx_description
1 polymer ?
#
loop_
_entity_poly.entity_id
_entity_poly.type
_entity_poly.pdbx_seq_one_letter_code
_entity_poly.pdbx_strand_id
1 'polypeptide(L)'
;SVNTTQHLTIQNILNRGIIAGALSIENQGQIENVFIDINNINNQGYIRNVYIGIWGERNGKIELDSFKNSGIIYNTDNNGVLFEGKDIQIGKFINTGIIVADKNDKDGVAIGKKDTNNGNTTINLFLNEGLIGNDKSRFGVRFYGGKNQNGSNLRHQSTINHFINTGTLHGKDTGLSFSQSTLINFVNTGLIKAETKRAVEMYSNSTITNFINSGTIENKNRPAVFLENSTITNFLNTGTIKSSSGSDVKNDDNSNGDKIVSGILIKSGTLNNLINTGLILGFSGIRTYSSMDYLINTGTIQAMNSSNNNSENYAAIDIRKQNGGSITLKNLINTGSLDSQYQGILITTGATITNLYNNGTIKAQKDGITFFGDNGSGNKGEIDNIIIGKQGSIDAQKNAINVDVIGDRQNTQPVSIGLINIQEGAKVS
;
A
#
# COMPACT_ATOMS: atom_id res chain seq x y z
N SER A 1 13.53 -27.13 -35.85
CA SER A 1 12.24 -27.22 -35.14
C SER A 1 11.14 -26.92 -36.14
N VAL A 2 10.04 -27.68 -36.15
CA VAL A 2 8.88 -27.30 -36.96
C VAL A 2 8.19 -26.17 -36.20
N ASN A 3 8.24 -24.96 -36.76
CA ASN A 3 7.64 -23.75 -36.23
C ASN A 3 6.11 -23.85 -36.39
N THR A 4 5.48 -24.71 -35.59
CA THR A 4 4.03 -24.93 -35.61
C THR A 4 3.39 -23.92 -34.68
N THR A 5 2.66 -22.98 -35.27
CA THR A 5 1.77 -22.10 -34.52
C THR A 5 0.46 -22.84 -34.29
N GLN A 6 -0.02 -22.86 -33.05
CA GLN A 6 -1.30 -23.46 -32.69
C GLN A 6 -2.22 -22.40 -32.09
N HIS A 7 -3.49 -22.49 -32.48
CA HIS A 7 -4.56 -21.65 -31.96
C HIS A 7 -5.63 -22.55 -31.37
N LEU A 8 -6.01 -22.28 -30.12
CA LEU A 8 -7.13 -22.91 -29.45
C LEU A 8 -8.12 -21.82 -29.04
N THR A 9 -9.36 -21.94 -29.48
CA THR A 9 -10.44 -21.04 -29.05
C THR A 9 -11.45 -21.80 -28.20
N ILE A 10 -11.69 -21.32 -26.98
CA ILE A 10 -12.69 -21.84 -26.06
C ILE A 10 -13.75 -20.77 -25.85
N GLN A 11 -14.93 -20.98 -26.42
CA GLN A 11 -16.01 -20.00 -26.30
C GLN A 11 -16.45 -19.82 -24.83
N ASN A 12 -16.77 -20.91 -24.13
CA ASN A 12 -17.21 -20.83 -22.74
C ASN A 12 -16.80 -22.07 -21.93
N ILE A 13 -16.39 -21.85 -20.69
CA ILE A 13 -16.27 -22.87 -19.64
C ILE A 13 -17.28 -22.49 -18.55
N LEU A 14 -18.31 -23.32 -18.37
CA LEU A 14 -19.34 -23.12 -17.34
C LEU A 14 -19.26 -24.26 -16.32
N ASN A 15 -18.91 -23.94 -15.08
CA ASN A 15 -18.95 -24.91 -13.98
C ASN A 15 -20.13 -24.63 -13.05
N ARG A 16 -21.04 -25.60 -12.93
CA ARG A 16 -22.14 -25.62 -11.94
C ARG A 16 -22.02 -26.78 -10.94
N GLY A 17 -20.99 -27.61 -11.10
CA GLY A 17 -20.77 -28.82 -10.32
C GLY A 17 -19.51 -28.73 -9.47
N ILE A 18 -18.81 -29.86 -9.36
CA ILE A 18 -17.59 -29.98 -8.55
C ILE A 18 -16.45 -30.38 -9.48
N ILE A 19 -15.44 -29.53 -9.58
CA ILE A 19 -14.13 -29.87 -10.14
C ILE A 19 -13.21 -30.14 -8.95
N ALA A 20 -13.09 -31.41 -8.56
CA ALA A 20 -12.24 -31.83 -7.44
C ALA A 20 -10.73 -31.68 -7.74
N GLY A 21 -10.37 -31.53 -9.01
CA GLY A 21 -9.01 -31.24 -9.48
C GLY A 21 -8.78 -29.76 -9.81
N ALA A 22 -7.65 -29.48 -10.46
CA ALA A 22 -7.35 -28.16 -10.98
C ALA A 22 -8.10 -27.92 -12.30
N LEU A 23 -8.66 -26.72 -12.48
CA LEU A 23 -8.94 -26.19 -13.81
C LEU A 23 -7.65 -25.56 -14.34
N SER A 24 -6.94 -26.28 -15.19
CA SER A 24 -5.70 -25.82 -15.81
C SER A 24 -5.92 -25.44 -17.28
N ILE A 25 -5.53 -24.23 -17.67
CA ILE A 25 -5.43 -23.82 -19.06
C ILE A 25 -4.01 -23.37 -19.30
N GLU A 26 -3.25 -24.20 -20.00
CA GLU A 26 -1.81 -24.01 -20.02
C GLU A 26 -1.11 -24.50 -21.26
N ASN A 27 0.01 -23.83 -21.57
CA ASN A 27 0.99 -24.34 -22.51
C ASN A 27 2.17 -24.96 -21.74
N GLN A 28 2.09 -26.28 -21.48
CA GLN A 28 3.15 -27.09 -20.88
C GLN A 28 4.08 -27.78 -21.91
N GLY A 29 3.75 -27.73 -23.21
CA GLY A 29 4.32 -28.60 -24.25
C GLY A 29 5.61 -28.07 -24.87
N GLN A 30 6.20 -28.81 -25.83
CA GLN A 30 7.38 -28.38 -26.62
C GLN A 30 7.06 -27.33 -27.71
N ILE A 31 5.86 -26.75 -27.71
CA ILE A 31 5.34 -25.90 -28.79
C ILE A 31 5.66 -24.44 -28.48
N GLU A 32 6.38 -23.79 -29.40
CA GLU A 32 6.91 -22.44 -29.18
C GLU A 32 5.89 -21.32 -29.38
N ASN A 33 4.84 -21.50 -30.20
CA ASN A 33 3.86 -20.46 -30.51
C ASN A 33 2.43 -20.97 -30.29
N VAL A 34 1.92 -20.84 -29.06
CA VAL A 34 0.56 -21.26 -28.70
C VAL A 34 -0.27 -20.05 -28.32
N PHE A 35 -1.39 -19.86 -29.01
CA PHE A 35 -2.38 -18.84 -28.74
C PHE A 35 -3.65 -19.51 -28.22
N ILE A 36 -4.08 -19.16 -27.01
CA ILE A 36 -5.29 -19.68 -26.39
C ILE A 36 -6.24 -18.51 -26.14
N ASP A 37 -7.33 -18.46 -26.91
CA ASP A 37 -8.37 -17.45 -26.78
C ASP A 37 -9.56 -18.06 -26.03
N ILE A 38 -9.96 -17.46 -24.92
CA ILE A 38 -11.05 -17.93 -24.07
C ILE A 38 -12.02 -16.78 -23.89
N ASN A 39 -13.29 -16.91 -24.29
CA ASN A 39 -14.20 -15.80 -24.05
C ASN A 39 -14.56 -15.79 -22.56
N ASN A 40 -15.24 -16.83 -22.06
CA ASN A 40 -15.72 -16.81 -20.67
C ASN A 40 -15.37 -18.07 -19.88
N ILE A 41 -14.89 -17.86 -18.66
CA ILE A 41 -14.90 -18.85 -17.58
C ILE A 41 -15.91 -18.38 -16.55
N ASN A 42 -16.92 -19.19 -16.25
CA ASN A 42 -17.94 -18.89 -15.26
C ASN A 42 -18.03 -20.05 -14.26
N ASN A 43 -17.46 -19.84 -13.07
CA ASN A 43 -17.60 -20.75 -11.94
C ASN A 43 -18.78 -20.35 -11.05
N GLN A 44 -19.77 -21.23 -10.96
CA GLN A 44 -20.92 -21.16 -10.05
C GLN A 44 -20.88 -22.30 -9.01
N GLY A 45 -20.04 -23.32 -9.25
CA GLY A 45 -19.87 -24.47 -8.36
C GLY A 45 -18.56 -24.42 -7.58
N TYR A 46 -17.98 -25.59 -7.35
CA TYR A 46 -16.70 -25.75 -6.67
C TYR A 46 -15.58 -26.06 -7.66
N ILE A 47 -14.42 -25.44 -7.47
CA ILE A 47 -13.14 -25.81 -8.12
C ILE A 47 -12.07 -25.89 -7.03
N ARG A 48 -11.25 -26.94 -7.01
CA ARG A 48 -10.13 -27.02 -6.05
C ARG A 48 -9.14 -25.88 -6.29
N ASN A 49 -8.69 -25.67 -7.52
CA ASN A 49 -7.86 -24.53 -7.89
C ASN A 49 -7.89 -24.22 -9.38
N VAL A 50 -7.48 -23.00 -9.73
CA VAL A 50 -7.35 -22.56 -11.12
C VAL A 50 -5.90 -22.22 -11.41
N TYR A 51 -5.40 -22.74 -12.52
CA TYR A 51 -4.11 -22.38 -13.09
C TYR A 51 -4.31 -21.94 -14.54
N ILE A 52 -3.87 -20.74 -14.88
CA ILE A 52 -3.89 -20.24 -16.25
C ILE A 52 -2.50 -19.72 -16.57
N GLY A 53 -1.77 -20.38 -17.47
CA GLY A 53 -0.44 -19.92 -17.75
C GLY A 53 0.41 -20.60 -18.83
N ILE A 54 1.53 -19.95 -19.13
CA ILE A 54 2.51 -20.40 -20.14
C ILE A 54 3.83 -20.73 -19.44
N TRP A 55 4.32 -21.96 -19.64
CA TRP A 55 5.55 -22.45 -19.02
C TRP A 55 6.81 -22.06 -19.79
N GLY A 56 7.89 -21.77 -19.05
CA GLY A 56 9.25 -21.73 -19.59
C GLY A 56 9.59 -20.58 -20.54
N GLU A 57 8.98 -19.40 -20.39
CA GLU A 57 9.24 -18.20 -21.22
C GLU A 57 8.99 -18.41 -22.73
N ARG A 58 8.21 -19.44 -23.10
CA ARG A 58 7.83 -19.74 -24.48
C ARG A 58 7.03 -18.59 -25.10
N ASN A 59 7.08 -18.47 -26.42
CA ASN A 59 6.21 -17.52 -27.12
C ASN A 59 4.77 -18.05 -27.10
N GLY A 60 3.81 -17.14 -27.18
CA GLY A 60 2.41 -17.47 -27.04
C GLY A 60 1.69 -16.47 -26.16
N LYS A 61 0.37 -16.54 -26.23
CA LYS A 61 -0.55 -15.62 -25.58
C LYS A 61 -1.73 -16.42 -25.06
N ILE A 62 -2.17 -16.11 -23.85
CA ILE A 62 -3.50 -16.51 -23.38
C ILE A 62 -4.33 -15.24 -23.27
N GLU A 63 -5.42 -15.16 -24.03
CA GLU A 63 -6.40 -14.09 -23.95
C GLU A 63 -7.68 -14.64 -23.33
N LEU A 64 -8.18 -13.95 -22.31
CA LEU A 64 -9.37 -14.32 -21.55
C LEU A 64 -10.30 -13.12 -21.43
N ASP A 65 -11.44 -13.09 -22.12
CA ASP A 65 -12.33 -11.92 -22.05
C ASP A 65 -12.89 -11.76 -20.63
N SER A 66 -13.33 -12.86 -20.00
CA SER A 66 -13.84 -12.82 -18.64
C SER A 66 -13.62 -14.11 -17.83
N PHE A 67 -13.00 -13.95 -16.67
CA PHE A 67 -13.06 -14.90 -15.56
C PHE A 67 -14.10 -14.44 -14.54
N LYS A 68 -15.10 -15.25 -14.25
CA LYS A 68 -16.13 -14.98 -13.23
C LYS A 68 -16.18 -16.11 -12.22
N ASN A 69 -16.07 -15.78 -10.94
CA ASN A 69 -16.28 -16.70 -9.83
C ASN A 69 -17.41 -16.20 -8.93
N SER A 70 -18.51 -16.95 -8.90
CA SER A 70 -19.62 -16.78 -7.94
C SER A 70 -19.75 -17.96 -6.98
N GLY A 71 -19.08 -19.08 -7.27
CA GLY A 71 -18.99 -20.23 -6.42
C GLY A 71 -17.78 -20.19 -5.49
N ILE A 72 -17.18 -21.36 -5.28
CA ILE A 72 -16.05 -21.56 -4.36
C ILE A 72 -14.84 -22.05 -5.13
N ILE A 73 -13.71 -21.39 -4.92
CA ILE A 73 -12.37 -21.85 -5.27
C ILE A 73 -11.62 -22.02 -3.96
N TYR A 74 -11.30 -23.25 -3.57
CA TYR A 74 -10.70 -23.53 -2.27
C TYR A 74 -9.62 -24.60 -2.39
N ASN A 75 -8.39 -24.22 -2.04
CA ASN A 75 -7.24 -25.12 -2.09
C ASN A 75 -6.51 -25.14 -0.75
N THR A 76 -6.08 -26.31 -0.30
CA THR A 76 -5.23 -26.48 0.90
C THR A 76 -3.74 -26.61 0.59
N ASP A 77 -3.36 -26.80 -0.68
CA ASP A 77 -1.99 -27.17 -1.08
C ASP A 77 -1.31 -26.17 -2.01
N ASN A 78 -2.08 -25.42 -2.79
CA ASN A 78 -1.61 -24.46 -3.80
C ASN A 78 -2.40 -23.14 -3.71
N ASN A 79 -2.09 -22.19 -4.59
CA ASN A 79 -2.88 -20.96 -4.74
C ASN A 79 -4.34 -21.30 -5.09
N GLY A 80 -5.26 -20.40 -4.76
CA GLY A 80 -6.65 -20.50 -5.20
C GLY A 80 -6.73 -20.31 -6.72
N VAL A 81 -6.22 -19.17 -7.19
CA VAL A 81 -6.04 -18.87 -8.62
C VAL A 81 -4.60 -18.44 -8.86
N LEU A 82 -3.99 -18.94 -9.94
CA LEU A 82 -2.68 -18.48 -10.43
C LEU A 82 -2.75 -18.14 -11.91
N PHE A 83 -2.37 -16.90 -12.23
CA PHE A 83 -2.05 -16.45 -13.59
C PHE A 83 -0.54 -16.33 -13.73
N GLU A 84 0.07 -16.97 -14.73
CA GLU A 84 1.50 -16.77 -15.00
C GLU A 84 1.86 -16.99 -16.47
N GLY A 85 2.92 -16.36 -16.96
CA GLY A 85 3.35 -16.57 -18.34
C GLY A 85 3.77 -15.28 -19.01
N LYS A 86 4.31 -15.41 -20.23
CA LYS A 86 4.90 -14.32 -21.01
C LYS A 86 3.89 -13.26 -21.44
N ASP A 87 2.70 -13.68 -21.86
CA ASP A 87 1.62 -12.79 -22.31
C ASP A 87 0.26 -13.35 -21.89
N ILE A 88 -0.24 -12.87 -20.74
CA ILE A 88 -1.56 -13.21 -20.22
C ILE A 88 -2.43 -11.95 -20.25
N GLN A 89 -3.50 -11.96 -21.02
CA GLN A 89 -4.42 -10.83 -21.16
C GLN A 89 -5.80 -11.22 -20.62
N ILE A 90 -6.28 -10.50 -19.62
CA ILE A 90 -7.55 -10.74 -18.96
C ILE A 90 -8.41 -9.49 -19.11
N GLY A 91 -9.51 -9.58 -19.86
CA GLY A 91 -10.47 -8.49 -19.98
C GLY A 91 -11.10 -8.17 -18.62
N LYS A 92 -11.70 -9.17 -17.97
CA LYS A 92 -12.38 -9.01 -16.68
C LYS A 92 -12.13 -10.19 -15.75
N PHE A 93 -11.52 -9.95 -14.61
CA PHE A 93 -11.53 -10.86 -13.47
C PHE A 93 -12.59 -10.39 -12.48
N ILE A 94 -13.63 -11.19 -12.23
CA ILE A 94 -14.73 -10.84 -11.33
C ILE A 94 -14.90 -11.96 -10.30
N ASN A 95 -14.79 -11.61 -9.02
CA ASN A 95 -15.08 -12.51 -7.91
C ASN A 95 -16.24 -11.97 -7.07
N THR A 96 -17.37 -12.66 -7.07
CA THR A 96 -18.49 -12.45 -6.14
C THR A 96 -18.60 -13.57 -5.10
N GLY A 97 -17.89 -14.69 -5.32
CA GLY A 97 -17.86 -15.84 -4.43
C GLY A 97 -16.65 -15.86 -3.51
N ILE A 98 -16.11 -17.05 -3.28
CA ILE A 98 -14.98 -17.30 -2.38
C ILE A 98 -13.79 -17.82 -3.17
N ILE A 99 -12.60 -17.23 -2.97
CA ILE A 99 -11.33 -17.73 -3.47
C ILE A 99 -10.35 -17.80 -2.30
N VAL A 100 -9.91 -18.99 -1.91
CA VAL A 100 -9.04 -19.19 -0.75
C VAL A 100 -7.92 -20.18 -1.07
N ALA A 101 -6.72 -19.82 -0.65
CA ALA A 101 -5.62 -20.77 -0.45
C ALA A 101 -5.40 -20.94 1.06
N ASP A 102 -5.81 -22.08 1.63
CA ASP A 102 -5.74 -22.34 3.06
C ASP A 102 -4.34 -22.80 3.50
N LYS A 103 -3.30 -22.08 3.05
CA LYS A 103 -1.89 -22.43 3.27
C LYS A 103 -1.00 -21.19 3.34
N ASN A 104 -0.12 -21.16 4.34
CA ASN A 104 0.69 -20.01 4.74
C ASN A 104 1.79 -19.58 3.76
N ASP A 105 2.02 -20.34 2.69
CA ASP A 105 2.98 -20.03 1.63
C ASP A 105 2.31 -19.87 0.25
N LYS A 106 0.97 -19.85 0.21
CA LYS A 106 0.14 -19.70 -1.00
C LYS A 106 -0.79 -18.51 -0.91
N ASP A 107 -1.22 -18.02 -2.06
CA ASP A 107 -2.02 -16.82 -2.20
C ASP A 107 -3.44 -17.16 -2.63
N GLY A 108 -4.43 -16.38 -2.20
CA GLY A 108 -5.79 -16.50 -2.71
C GLY A 108 -5.80 -16.34 -4.23
N VAL A 109 -5.26 -15.21 -4.72
CA VAL A 109 -4.98 -14.97 -6.13
C VAL A 109 -3.53 -14.53 -6.31
N ALA A 110 -2.78 -15.27 -7.12
CA ALA A 110 -1.42 -14.95 -7.53
C ALA A 110 -1.38 -14.54 -9.01
N ILE A 111 -0.68 -13.46 -9.30
CA ILE A 111 -0.45 -12.94 -10.65
C ILE A 111 1.06 -12.83 -10.86
N GLY A 112 1.58 -13.66 -11.77
CA GLY A 112 2.99 -14.00 -11.87
C GLY A 112 3.42 -15.02 -10.82
N LYS A 113 4.74 -15.34 -10.82
CA LYS A 113 5.36 -16.21 -9.82
C LYS A 113 6.71 -15.68 -9.35
N LYS A 114 7.25 -16.30 -8.30
CA LYS A 114 8.55 -15.95 -7.70
C LYS A 114 9.74 -16.24 -8.63
N ASP A 115 9.67 -17.31 -9.43
CA ASP A 115 10.81 -17.83 -10.19
C ASP A 115 11.03 -17.09 -11.53
N THR A 116 12.03 -17.55 -12.29
CA THR A 116 12.62 -16.90 -13.48
C THR A 116 11.70 -16.94 -14.70
N ASN A 117 10.56 -16.27 -14.64
CA ASN A 117 9.66 -16.13 -15.77
C ASN A 117 9.57 -14.65 -16.19
N ASN A 118 10.01 -14.35 -17.41
CA ASN A 118 9.77 -13.10 -18.14
C ASN A 118 8.29 -12.95 -18.49
N GLY A 119 7.45 -12.76 -17.48
CA GLY A 119 6.02 -12.69 -17.67
C GLY A 119 5.46 -11.28 -17.82
N ASN A 120 4.35 -11.14 -18.52
CA ASN A 120 3.50 -9.98 -18.38
C ASN A 120 2.05 -10.44 -18.21
N THR A 121 1.34 -9.76 -17.31
CA THR A 121 -0.10 -9.97 -17.14
C THR A 121 -0.79 -8.64 -17.26
N THR A 122 -1.71 -8.52 -18.22
CA THR A 122 -2.57 -7.35 -18.33
C THR A 122 -3.97 -7.72 -17.88
N ILE A 123 -4.52 -6.97 -16.92
CA ILE A 123 -5.90 -7.11 -16.47
C ILE A 123 -6.62 -5.79 -16.67
N ASN A 124 -7.62 -5.75 -17.55
CA ASN A 124 -8.35 -4.50 -17.77
C ASN A 124 -9.26 -4.17 -16.56
N LEU A 125 -10.02 -5.13 -16.04
CA LEU A 125 -10.79 -4.97 -14.82
C LEU A 125 -10.55 -6.14 -13.86
N PHE A 126 -10.04 -5.84 -12.67
CA PHE A 126 -10.07 -6.76 -11.53
C PHE A 126 -11.13 -6.25 -10.55
N LEU A 127 -12.23 -6.98 -10.39
CA LEU A 127 -13.32 -6.65 -9.49
C LEU A 127 -13.47 -7.77 -8.44
N ASN A 128 -13.28 -7.42 -7.18
CA ASN A 128 -13.61 -8.29 -6.06
C ASN A 128 -14.80 -7.73 -5.28
N GLU A 129 -15.90 -8.46 -5.27
CA GLU A 129 -17.10 -8.22 -4.47
C GLU A 129 -17.30 -9.30 -3.39
N GLY A 130 -16.62 -10.45 -3.54
CA GLY A 130 -16.64 -11.55 -2.59
C GLY A 130 -15.43 -11.57 -1.64
N LEU A 131 -15.04 -12.78 -1.24
CA LEU A 131 -13.87 -13.02 -0.40
C LEU A 131 -12.70 -13.54 -1.25
N ILE A 132 -11.54 -12.92 -1.10
CA ILE A 132 -10.26 -13.46 -1.57
C ILE A 132 -9.27 -13.56 -0.42
N GLY A 133 -8.78 -14.79 -0.22
CA GLY A 133 -7.86 -15.18 0.84
C GLY A 133 -8.51 -15.36 2.21
N ASN A 134 -7.69 -15.69 3.19
CA ASN A 134 -8.06 -15.83 4.60
C ASN A 134 -6.83 -15.61 5.50
N ASP A 135 -6.96 -15.91 6.79
CA ASP A 135 -5.90 -15.87 7.81
C ASP A 135 -4.81 -16.95 7.62
N LYS A 136 -4.99 -17.87 6.67
CA LYS A 136 -3.98 -18.86 6.28
C LYS A 136 -3.36 -18.58 4.92
N SER A 137 -4.05 -17.92 3.99
CA SER A 137 -3.45 -17.46 2.74
C SER A 137 -2.31 -16.51 3.06
N ARG A 138 -1.11 -16.74 2.55
CA ARG A 138 0.00 -15.81 2.72
C ARG A 138 -0.41 -14.42 2.27
N PHE A 139 -0.96 -14.33 1.06
CA PHE A 139 -1.55 -13.11 0.53
C PHE A 139 -3.00 -13.32 0.13
N GLY A 140 -3.84 -12.29 0.29
CA GLY A 140 -5.16 -12.28 -0.36
C GLY A 140 -4.98 -12.23 -1.87
N VAL A 141 -4.43 -11.13 -2.37
CA VAL A 141 -4.01 -10.97 -3.77
C VAL A 141 -2.55 -10.53 -3.83
N ARG A 142 -1.78 -11.16 -4.71
CA ARG A 142 -0.38 -10.81 -4.94
C ARG A 142 -0.02 -10.70 -6.40
N PHE A 143 0.55 -9.55 -6.75
CA PHE A 143 1.24 -9.32 -8.01
C PHE A 143 2.73 -9.51 -7.79
N TYR A 144 3.31 -10.48 -8.50
CA TYR A 144 4.72 -10.81 -8.40
C TYR A 144 5.53 -10.01 -9.41
N GLY A 145 6.64 -9.41 -8.98
CA GLY A 145 7.64 -8.85 -9.90
C GLY A 145 8.60 -9.89 -10.49
N GLY A 146 8.56 -11.15 -10.03
CA GLY A 146 9.53 -12.21 -10.40
C GLY A 146 10.97 -11.87 -10.02
N LYS A 147 11.91 -12.82 -10.09
CA LYS A 147 13.36 -12.55 -9.97
C LYS A 147 14.14 -13.32 -11.03
N ASN A 148 15.27 -12.78 -11.49
CA ASN A 148 16.26 -13.56 -12.25
C ASN A 148 16.98 -14.57 -11.34
N GLN A 149 17.74 -15.52 -11.92
CA GLN A 149 18.47 -16.55 -11.17
C GLN A 149 19.51 -15.97 -10.19
N ASN A 150 19.94 -14.72 -10.41
CA ASN A 150 20.91 -14.00 -9.60
C ASN A 150 20.25 -13.05 -8.57
N GLY A 151 18.92 -13.09 -8.44
CA GLY A 151 18.14 -12.29 -7.48
C GLY A 151 18.10 -10.78 -7.73
N SER A 152 18.70 -10.26 -8.80
CA SER A 152 18.97 -8.83 -9.01
C SER A 152 17.96 -8.10 -9.90
N ASN A 153 17.37 -8.76 -10.90
CA ASN A 153 16.42 -8.11 -11.83
C ASN A 153 15.04 -8.75 -11.73
N LEU A 154 14.03 -7.90 -11.52
CA LEU A 154 12.63 -8.26 -11.60
C LEU A 154 12.23 -8.44 -13.06
N ARG A 155 11.36 -9.41 -13.34
CA ARG A 155 11.07 -9.92 -14.69
C ARG A 155 9.61 -9.95 -15.05
N HIS A 156 8.72 -10.12 -14.07
CA HIS A 156 7.29 -10.08 -14.30
C HIS A 156 6.77 -8.66 -14.13
N GLN A 157 5.95 -8.19 -15.08
CA GLN A 157 5.31 -6.89 -15.00
C GLN A 157 3.81 -7.06 -15.16
N SER A 158 3.05 -6.58 -14.17
CA SER A 158 1.60 -6.61 -14.25
C SER A 158 1.06 -5.22 -14.58
N THR A 159 0.14 -5.12 -15.52
CA THR A 159 -0.59 -3.89 -15.84
C THR A 159 -2.05 -4.07 -15.51
N ILE A 160 -2.63 -3.18 -14.70
CA ILE A 160 -4.03 -3.25 -14.30
C ILE A 160 -4.70 -1.90 -14.51
N ASN A 161 -5.68 -1.82 -15.41
CA ASN A 161 -6.34 -0.53 -15.63
C ASN A 161 -7.21 -0.16 -14.41
N HIS A 162 -8.03 -1.10 -13.95
CA HIS A 162 -8.90 -0.89 -12.80
C HIS A 162 -8.86 -2.08 -11.85
N PHE A 163 -8.36 -1.84 -10.64
CA PHE A 163 -8.49 -2.76 -9.51
C PHE A 163 -9.55 -2.20 -8.56
N ILE A 164 -10.66 -2.91 -8.39
CA ILE A 164 -11.79 -2.49 -7.56
C ILE A 164 -12.05 -3.59 -6.52
N ASN A 165 -11.99 -3.22 -5.25
CA ASN A 165 -12.40 -4.07 -4.14
C ASN A 165 -13.62 -3.47 -3.43
N THR A 166 -14.76 -4.15 -3.51
CA THR A 166 -15.96 -3.91 -2.71
C THR A 166 -16.19 -5.00 -1.67
N GLY A 167 -15.57 -6.17 -1.87
CA GLY A 167 -15.59 -7.30 -0.94
C GLY A 167 -14.47 -7.28 0.10
N THR A 168 -13.97 -8.46 0.46
CA THR A 168 -12.89 -8.64 1.43
C THR A 168 -11.64 -9.23 0.78
N LEU A 169 -10.49 -8.57 0.97
CA LEU A 169 -9.17 -9.14 0.75
C LEU A 169 -8.53 -9.42 2.12
N HIS A 170 -8.16 -10.68 2.36
CA HIS A 170 -7.57 -11.11 3.64
C HIS A 170 -6.35 -11.96 3.38
N GLY A 171 -5.22 -11.59 3.99
CA GLY A 171 -4.03 -12.43 4.01
C GLY A 171 -3.43 -12.54 5.40
N LYS A 172 -2.79 -13.66 5.70
CA LYS A 172 -1.96 -13.86 6.88
C LYS A 172 -0.82 -12.87 6.95
N ASP A 173 -0.01 -12.80 5.88
CA ASP A 173 1.07 -11.83 5.76
C ASP A 173 0.47 -10.49 5.33
N THR A 174 -0.07 -10.45 4.11
CA THR A 174 -0.54 -9.20 3.51
C THR A 174 -1.84 -9.36 2.73
N GLY A 175 -2.78 -8.43 2.88
CA GLY A 175 -4.07 -8.50 2.18
C GLY A 175 -3.91 -8.31 0.67
N LEU A 176 -3.17 -7.28 0.27
CA LEU A 176 -2.92 -6.93 -1.13
C LEU A 176 -1.48 -6.47 -1.33
N SER A 177 -0.78 -7.06 -2.30
CA SER A 177 0.64 -6.82 -2.54
C SER A 177 0.91 -6.54 -4.01
N PHE A 178 1.50 -5.39 -4.29
CA PHE A 178 1.95 -4.97 -5.62
C PHE A 178 3.47 -4.97 -5.73
N SER A 179 3.97 -5.63 -6.76
CA SER A 179 5.38 -5.67 -7.09
C SER A 179 5.55 -5.49 -8.58
N GLN A 180 6.39 -4.53 -8.99
CA GLN A 180 6.65 -4.24 -10.40
C GLN A 180 5.34 -4.13 -11.21
N SER A 181 4.33 -3.49 -10.62
CA SER A 181 2.98 -3.41 -11.17
C SER A 181 2.63 -1.97 -11.53
N THR A 182 1.96 -1.78 -12.66
CA THR A 182 1.43 -0.47 -13.10
C THR A 182 -0.08 -0.50 -13.02
N LEU A 183 -0.66 0.45 -12.29
CA LEU A 183 -2.10 0.61 -12.19
C LEU A 183 -2.54 2.02 -12.54
N ILE A 184 -3.66 2.13 -13.26
CA ILE A 184 -4.31 3.43 -13.45
C ILE A 184 -5.15 3.73 -12.21
N ASN A 185 -6.11 2.86 -11.87
CA ASN A 185 -7.00 3.08 -10.73
C ASN A 185 -7.00 1.89 -9.78
N PHE A 186 -6.70 2.18 -8.51
CA PHE A 186 -6.98 1.31 -7.39
C PHE A 186 -8.12 1.93 -6.56
N VAL A 187 -9.23 1.21 -6.41
CA VAL A 187 -10.40 1.65 -5.67
C VAL A 187 -10.76 0.61 -4.61
N ASN A 188 -10.66 0.99 -3.34
CA ASN A 188 -11.14 0.20 -2.23
C ASN A 188 -12.39 0.83 -1.61
N THR A 189 -13.51 0.12 -1.64
CA THR A 189 -14.76 0.43 -0.93
C THR A 189 -15.10 -0.65 0.11
N GLY A 190 -14.47 -1.82 0.00
CA GLY A 190 -14.62 -2.94 0.93
C GLY A 190 -13.55 -2.97 2.03
N LEU A 191 -13.22 -4.18 2.48
CA LEU A 191 -12.23 -4.46 3.51
C LEU A 191 -10.95 -5.03 2.91
N ILE A 192 -9.81 -4.47 3.29
CA ILE A 192 -8.49 -5.09 3.08
C ILE A 192 -7.82 -5.22 4.44
N LYS A 193 -7.44 -6.44 4.81
CA LYS A 193 -6.79 -6.69 6.09
C LYS A 193 -5.70 -7.76 6.04
N ALA A 194 -4.83 -7.70 7.05
CA ALA A 194 -3.86 -8.75 7.30
C ALA A 194 -3.57 -8.98 8.78
N GLU A 195 -3.06 -10.17 9.10
CA GLU A 195 -2.81 -10.58 10.49
C GLU A 195 -1.39 -10.23 10.98
N THR A 196 -0.37 -10.32 10.13
CA THR A 196 1.04 -10.31 10.59
C THR A 196 1.96 -9.31 9.91
N LYS A 197 1.68 -8.89 8.66
CA LYS A 197 2.46 -7.86 7.94
C LYS A 197 1.57 -6.68 7.58
N ARG A 198 1.35 -6.33 6.31
CA ARG A 198 0.70 -5.06 5.93
C ARG A 198 -0.67 -5.34 5.35
N ALA A 199 -1.63 -4.41 5.44
CA ALA A 199 -2.90 -4.63 4.74
C ALA A 199 -2.70 -4.46 3.23
N VAL A 200 -2.07 -3.34 2.84
CA VAL A 200 -1.66 -3.04 1.47
C VAL A 200 -0.17 -2.75 1.45
N GLU A 201 0.57 -3.36 0.53
CA GLU A 201 1.97 -3.04 0.29
C GLU A 201 2.28 -2.84 -1.19
N MET A 202 3.20 -1.90 -1.46
CA MET A 202 3.76 -1.67 -2.78
C MET A 202 5.29 -1.68 -2.69
N TYR A 203 5.92 -2.47 -3.55
CA TYR A 203 7.37 -2.47 -3.68
C TYR A 203 7.83 -2.49 -5.14
N SER A 204 9.12 -2.24 -5.33
CA SER A 204 9.83 -2.54 -6.57
C SER A 204 9.27 -1.84 -7.81
N ASN A 205 9.37 -0.52 -7.85
CA ASN A 205 8.97 0.32 -8.97
C ASN A 205 7.50 0.15 -9.38
N SER A 206 6.64 -0.21 -8.44
CA SER A 206 5.20 -0.23 -8.70
C SER A 206 4.67 1.20 -8.83
N THR A 207 3.70 1.41 -9.70
CA THR A 207 3.07 2.71 -9.93
C THR A 207 1.56 2.61 -9.82
N ILE A 208 0.93 3.55 -9.12
CA ILE A 208 -0.53 3.73 -9.12
C ILE A 208 -0.80 5.20 -9.46
N THR A 209 -1.61 5.45 -10.49
CA THR A 209 -2.00 6.83 -10.81
C THR A 209 -2.99 7.35 -9.77
N ASN A 210 -4.08 6.62 -9.52
CA ASN A 210 -5.11 6.99 -8.56
C ASN A 210 -5.33 5.87 -7.54
N PHE A 211 -4.97 6.14 -6.29
CA PHE A 211 -5.28 5.32 -5.13
C PHE A 211 -6.47 5.94 -4.39
N ILE A 212 -7.61 5.27 -4.39
CA ILE A 212 -8.84 5.76 -3.77
C ILE A 212 -9.29 4.76 -2.72
N ASN A 213 -9.30 5.18 -1.46
CA ASN A 213 -9.88 4.42 -0.35
C ASN A 213 -11.12 5.12 0.19
N SER A 214 -12.25 4.44 0.13
CA SER A 214 -13.52 4.79 0.79
C SER A 214 -14.00 3.70 1.74
N GLY A 215 -13.41 2.50 1.67
CA GLY A 215 -13.62 1.40 2.60
C GLY A 215 -12.63 1.40 3.76
N THR A 216 -12.31 0.21 4.24
CA THR A 216 -11.38 -0.01 5.35
C THR A 216 -10.12 -0.72 4.88
N ILE A 217 -8.98 -0.14 5.20
CA ILE A 217 -7.67 -0.79 5.12
C ILE A 217 -7.14 -0.89 6.55
N GLU A 218 -7.03 -2.11 7.08
CA GLU A 218 -6.66 -2.31 8.47
C GLU A 218 -5.60 -3.39 8.68
N ASN A 219 -4.69 -3.12 9.61
CA ASN A 219 -3.74 -4.10 10.07
C ASN A 219 -3.54 -3.99 11.58
N LYS A 220 -2.99 -5.06 12.18
CA LYS A 220 -2.52 -5.06 13.56
C LYS A 220 -0.99 -5.06 13.57
N ASN A 221 -0.40 -4.11 14.29
CA ASN A 221 1.02 -4.09 14.66
C ASN A 221 2.04 -3.75 13.55
N ARG A 222 1.59 -3.36 12.35
CA ARG A 222 2.44 -2.96 11.21
C ARG A 222 1.73 -1.87 10.39
N PRO A 223 2.42 -1.19 9.45
CA PRO A 223 1.74 -0.23 8.59
C PRO A 223 0.50 -0.81 7.91
N ALA A 224 -0.61 -0.08 7.92
CA ALA A 224 -1.79 -0.50 7.16
C ALA A 224 -1.52 -0.34 5.66
N VAL A 225 -0.97 0.80 5.24
CA VAL A 225 -0.45 1.02 3.89
C VAL A 225 1.06 1.23 3.96
N PHE A 226 1.81 0.47 3.16
CA PHE A 226 3.26 0.55 3.07
C PHE A 226 3.74 0.77 1.63
N LEU A 227 4.57 1.80 1.42
CA LEU A 227 5.19 2.11 0.13
C LEU A 227 6.70 2.04 0.24
N GLU A 228 7.33 1.27 -0.65
CA GLU A 228 8.78 1.19 -0.79
C GLU A 228 9.16 1.19 -2.27
N ASN A 229 10.09 2.07 -2.66
CA ASN A 229 10.56 2.22 -4.04
C ASN A 229 9.41 2.23 -5.06
N SER A 230 8.31 2.93 -4.77
CA SER A 230 7.09 2.91 -5.58
C SER A 230 6.52 4.32 -5.73
N THR A 231 5.68 4.53 -6.74
CA THR A 231 5.06 5.84 -7.02
C THR A 231 3.55 5.78 -6.90
N ILE A 232 2.97 6.76 -6.18
CA ILE A 232 1.55 7.08 -6.25
C ILE A 232 1.41 8.55 -6.66
N THR A 233 0.63 8.82 -7.71
CA THR A 233 0.39 10.21 -8.13
C THR A 233 -0.67 10.86 -7.23
N ASN A 234 -1.84 10.24 -7.13
CA ASN A 234 -2.96 10.77 -6.35
C ASN A 234 -3.42 9.73 -5.34
N PHE A 235 -3.40 10.09 -4.06
CA PHE A 235 -3.90 9.28 -2.96
C PHE A 235 -5.07 10.00 -2.30
N LEU A 236 -6.27 9.45 -2.42
CA LEU A 236 -7.48 9.96 -1.79
C LEU A 236 -7.98 8.98 -0.75
N ASN A 237 -8.00 9.40 0.52
CA ASN A 237 -8.67 8.68 1.59
C ASN A 237 -9.94 9.41 2.02
N THR A 238 -11.08 8.73 1.86
CA THR A 238 -12.41 9.12 2.39
C THR A 238 -12.91 8.11 3.43
N GLY A 239 -12.32 6.90 3.44
CA GLY A 239 -12.65 5.84 4.38
C GLY A 239 -11.71 5.79 5.59
N THR A 240 -11.44 4.58 6.04
CA THR A 240 -10.56 4.31 7.19
C THR A 240 -9.28 3.62 6.75
N ILE A 241 -8.14 4.17 7.16
CA ILE A 241 -6.84 3.52 7.13
C ILE A 241 -6.35 3.46 8.56
N LYS A 242 -6.24 2.25 9.14
CA LYS A 242 -5.85 2.12 10.54
C LYS A 242 -4.86 1.01 10.77
N SER A 243 -3.86 1.32 11.57
CA SER A 243 -3.04 0.32 12.24
C SER A 243 -3.19 0.48 13.74
N SER A 244 -3.74 -0.54 14.38
CA SER A 244 -3.87 -0.59 15.84
C SER A 244 -2.87 -1.58 16.41
N SER A 245 -2.16 -1.23 17.47
CA SER A 245 -1.39 -2.21 18.23
C SER A 245 -2.32 -3.06 19.10
N GLY A 246 -2.10 -4.37 19.13
CA GLY A 246 -2.34 -5.14 20.36
C GLY A 246 -1.36 -4.68 21.45
N SER A 247 -1.65 -4.94 22.70
CA SER A 247 -0.90 -4.49 23.89
C SER A 247 0.61 -4.81 23.94
N ASP A 248 1.15 -5.59 22.99
CA ASP A 248 2.50 -6.19 23.05
C ASP A 248 3.44 -5.79 21.89
N VAL A 249 3.14 -4.73 21.12
CA VAL A 249 4.01 -4.35 19.99
C VAL A 249 5.19 -3.52 20.46
N LYS A 250 6.36 -4.17 20.57
CA LYS A 250 7.63 -3.46 20.63
C LYS A 250 7.94 -2.90 19.24
N ASN A 251 7.93 -1.57 19.10
CA ASN A 251 8.60 -0.92 17.99
C ASN A 251 10.11 -1.12 18.19
N ASP A 252 10.71 -2.03 17.42
CA ASP A 252 12.16 -2.07 17.28
C ASP A 252 12.56 -0.93 16.34
N ASP A 253 12.90 0.22 16.91
CA ASP A 253 13.54 1.33 16.16
C ASP A 253 14.86 0.87 15.48
N ASN A 254 15.41 -0.28 15.89
CA ASN A 254 16.68 -0.85 15.44
C ASN A 254 16.59 -1.94 14.34
N SER A 255 15.40 -2.31 13.83
CA SER A 255 15.33 -3.34 12.77
C SER A 255 14.37 -2.99 11.65
N ASN A 256 14.91 -2.54 10.50
CA ASN A 256 14.23 -2.25 9.23
C ASN A 256 12.91 -1.46 9.38
N GLY A 257 12.91 -0.15 9.11
CA GLY A 257 11.77 0.78 9.29
C GLY A 257 10.39 0.32 8.78
N ASP A 258 10.32 -0.72 7.98
CA ASP A 258 9.17 -1.58 7.63
C ASP A 258 8.24 -2.00 8.78
N LYS A 259 8.71 -1.94 10.03
CA LYS A 259 8.00 -2.42 11.21
C LYS A 259 7.17 -1.36 11.94
N ILE A 260 7.31 -0.09 11.58
CA ILE A 260 6.71 1.03 12.31
C ILE A 260 5.18 1.00 12.19
N VAL A 261 4.47 0.84 13.30
CA VAL A 261 3.00 0.90 13.34
C VAL A 261 2.52 2.28 12.89
N SER A 262 2.05 2.38 11.64
CA SER A 262 1.55 3.63 11.06
C SER A 262 0.25 3.38 10.30
N GLY A 263 -0.59 4.41 10.17
CA GLY A 263 -1.68 4.34 9.20
C GLY A 263 -1.10 4.21 7.79
N ILE A 264 -0.23 5.15 7.42
CA ILE A 264 0.52 5.14 6.16
C ILE A 264 2.00 5.28 6.46
N LEU A 265 2.82 4.38 5.89
CA LEU A 265 4.27 4.47 5.90
C LEU A 265 4.83 4.55 4.48
N ILE A 266 5.55 5.63 4.18
CA ILE A 266 6.24 5.85 2.90
C ILE A 266 7.73 5.74 3.18
N LYS A 267 8.32 4.58 2.92
CA LYS A 267 9.74 4.32 3.21
C LYS A 267 10.67 4.87 2.14
N SER A 268 10.29 4.72 0.87
CA SER A 268 11.02 5.25 -0.27
C SER A 268 10.11 5.30 -1.50
N GLY A 269 10.46 6.15 -2.47
CA GLY A 269 9.67 6.37 -3.68
C GLY A 269 9.06 7.77 -3.70
N THR A 270 7.87 7.90 -4.30
CA THR A 270 7.21 9.20 -4.46
C THR A 270 5.72 9.07 -4.21
N LEU A 271 5.17 9.94 -3.34
CA LEU A 271 3.73 10.19 -3.26
C LEU A 271 3.53 11.67 -3.55
N ASN A 272 2.93 12.03 -4.68
CA ASN A 272 2.83 13.45 -5.06
C ASN A 272 1.75 14.15 -4.23
N ASN A 273 0.53 13.60 -4.25
CA ASN A 273 -0.63 14.21 -3.62
C ASN A 273 -1.31 13.22 -2.67
N LEU A 274 -1.38 13.56 -1.39
CA LEU A 274 -2.20 12.89 -0.39
C LEU A 274 -3.33 13.81 0.06
N ILE A 275 -4.58 13.40 -0.18
CA ILE A 275 -5.78 14.08 0.31
C ILE A 275 -6.49 13.14 1.28
N ASN A 276 -6.58 13.55 2.54
CA ASN A 276 -7.34 12.85 3.56
C ASN A 276 -8.61 13.64 3.91
N THR A 277 -9.75 12.98 3.76
CA THR A 277 -11.09 13.43 4.20
C THR A 277 -11.71 12.45 5.21
N GLY A 278 -11.15 11.24 5.31
CA GLY A 278 -11.54 10.20 6.26
C GLY A 278 -10.63 10.11 7.48
N LEU A 279 -10.43 8.89 7.98
CA LEU A 279 -9.57 8.58 9.13
C LEU A 279 -8.27 7.92 8.69
N ILE A 280 -7.14 8.43 9.19
CA ILE A 280 -5.84 7.75 9.15
C ILE A 280 -5.33 7.63 10.59
N LEU A 281 -4.98 6.41 11.03
CA LEU A 281 -4.63 6.14 12.42
C LEU A 281 -3.46 5.14 12.55
N GLY A 282 -2.51 5.44 13.42
CA GLY A 282 -1.37 4.59 13.77
C GLY A 282 -0.64 5.09 15.02
N PHE A 283 0.55 4.57 15.33
CA PHE A 283 1.43 5.27 16.30
C PHE A 283 1.90 6.58 15.72
N SER A 284 2.30 6.58 14.44
CA SER A 284 2.19 7.77 13.60
C SER A 284 0.98 7.62 12.68
N GLY A 285 0.22 8.68 12.47
CA GLY A 285 -0.86 8.65 11.48
C GLY A 285 -0.28 8.44 10.09
N ILE A 286 0.58 9.36 9.67
CA ILE A 286 1.38 9.28 8.45
C ILE A 286 2.85 9.43 8.83
N ARG A 287 3.69 8.46 8.44
CA ARG A 287 5.15 8.58 8.47
C ARG A 287 5.72 8.53 7.06
N THR A 288 6.54 9.51 6.70
CA THR A 288 7.17 9.57 5.37
C THR A 288 8.68 9.78 5.46
N TYR A 289 9.38 9.06 4.59
CA TYR A 289 10.80 9.18 4.29
C TYR A 289 11.03 9.63 2.84
N SER A 290 10.02 10.24 2.20
CA SER A 290 10.07 10.66 0.81
C SER A 290 9.38 12.00 0.60
N SER A 291 9.81 12.72 -0.43
CA SER A 291 9.24 14.01 -0.81
C SER A 291 7.80 13.88 -1.31
N MET A 292 7.04 14.95 -1.13
CA MET A 292 5.63 15.06 -1.50
C MET A 292 5.31 16.50 -1.91
N ASP A 293 4.42 16.68 -2.87
CA ASP A 293 3.98 18.02 -3.28
C ASP A 293 2.88 18.54 -2.34
N TYR A 294 1.87 17.72 -2.06
CA TYR A 294 0.72 18.12 -1.26
C TYR A 294 0.32 17.03 -0.26
N LEU A 295 0.25 17.41 1.02
CA LEU A 295 -0.48 16.69 2.06
C LEU A 295 -1.63 17.59 2.51
N ILE A 296 -2.85 17.23 2.12
CA ILE A 296 -4.06 17.98 2.46
C ILE A 296 -4.91 17.13 3.40
N ASN A 297 -5.09 17.59 4.63
CA ASN A 297 -5.96 16.96 5.60
C ASN A 297 -7.20 17.81 5.86
N THR A 298 -8.36 17.25 5.56
CA THR A 298 -9.69 17.78 5.89
C THR A 298 -10.46 16.84 6.83
N GLY A 299 -10.02 15.58 6.94
CA GLY A 299 -10.52 14.58 7.88
C GLY A 299 -9.70 14.53 9.16
N THR A 300 -9.48 13.32 9.69
CA THR A 300 -8.74 13.08 10.92
C THR A 300 -7.48 12.26 10.64
N ILE A 301 -6.34 12.75 11.13
CA ILE A 301 -5.10 11.98 11.21
C ILE A 301 -4.75 11.84 12.69
N GLN A 302 -4.62 10.60 13.16
CA GLN A 302 -4.43 10.29 14.57
C GLN A 302 -3.13 9.53 14.83
N ALA A 303 -2.39 9.99 15.84
CA ALA A 303 -1.27 9.28 16.44
C ALA A 303 -1.63 8.80 17.84
N MET A 304 -1.52 7.50 18.05
CA MET A 304 -1.87 6.83 19.31
C MET A 304 -0.64 6.53 20.16
N ASN A 305 -0.89 6.24 21.43
CA ASN A 305 0.14 5.85 22.37
C ASN A 305 0.76 4.50 21.98
N SER A 306 2.08 4.49 21.81
CA SER A 306 2.94 3.31 21.77
C SER A 306 3.08 2.73 23.17
N SER A 307 2.99 1.40 23.30
CA SER A 307 3.25 0.67 24.55
C SER A 307 4.70 0.81 25.05
N ASN A 308 5.61 1.36 24.23
CA ASN A 308 6.97 1.68 24.63
C ASN A 308 7.07 3.16 25.02
N ASN A 309 7.43 3.42 26.29
CA ASN A 309 7.47 4.74 26.94
C ASN A 309 8.43 5.80 26.33
N ASN A 310 9.10 5.54 25.20
CA ASN A 310 9.96 6.51 24.51
C ASN A 310 9.18 7.24 23.40
N SER A 311 8.25 8.05 23.89
CA SER A 311 7.01 8.43 23.23
C SER A 311 7.14 9.67 22.32
N GLU A 312 8.29 10.34 22.36
CA GLU A 312 8.54 11.60 21.66
C GLU A 312 8.76 11.45 20.14
N ASN A 313 8.87 10.21 19.66
CA ASN A 313 9.24 9.86 18.29
C ASN A 313 8.06 9.74 17.31
N TYR A 314 6.83 9.95 17.74
CA TYR A 314 5.67 9.76 16.90
C TYR A 314 4.84 11.03 16.80
N ALA A 315 4.10 11.14 15.70
CA ALA A 315 3.28 12.29 15.42
C ALA A 315 2.09 11.93 14.53
N ALA A 316 1.06 12.78 14.53
CA ALA A 316 -0.01 12.61 13.54
C ALA A 316 0.58 12.67 12.12
N ILE A 317 1.50 13.62 11.89
CA ILE A 317 2.31 13.70 10.68
C ILE A 317 3.80 13.69 11.05
N ASP A 318 4.53 12.72 10.53
CA ASP A 318 5.90 12.41 10.89
C ASP A 318 6.79 12.37 9.64
N ILE A 319 7.64 13.38 9.46
CA ILE A 319 8.46 13.58 8.26
C ILE A 319 9.91 13.35 8.65
N ARG A 320 10.48 12.23 8.19
CA ARG A 320 11.81 11.77 8.59
C ARG A 320 12.73 11.58 7.41
N LYS A 321 13.96 12.03 7.50
CA LYS A 321 14.99 11.72 6.49
C LYS A 321 15.65 10.36 6.76
N GLN A 322 15.88 9.56 5.71
CA GLN A 322 16.86 8.47 5.74
C GLN A 322 18.26 8.96 5.30
N ASN A 323 19.30 8.34 5.88
CA ASN A 323 20.73 8.63 5.67
C ASN A 323 21.07 9.24 4.29
N GLY A 324 21.64 10.45 4.28
CA GLY A 324 22.22 11.08 3.08
C GLY A 324 21.24 11.77 2.11
N GLY A 325 19.92 11.59 2.23
CA GLY A 325 18.92 12.23 1.36
C GLY A 325 18.52 13.67 1.74
N SER A 326 17.61 14.27 0.98
CA SER A 326 16.84 15.45 1.40
C SER A 326 15.38 15.15 1.12
N ILE A 327 14.47 15.62 1.98
CA ILE A 327 13.03 15.44 1.80
C ILE A 327 12.37 16.80 1.82
N THR A 328 11.50 17.04 0.85
CA THR A 328 10.69 18.25 0.78
C THR A 328 9.21 17.87 0.74
N LEU A 329 8.45 18.40 1.69
CA LEU A 329 7.00 18.48 1.60
C LEU A 329 6.64 19.92 1.20
N LYS A 330 6.18 20.14 -0.04
CA LYS A 330 5.94 21.51 -0.51
C LYS A 330 4.78 22.17 0.22
N ASN A 331 3.65 21.48 0.34
CA ASN A 331 2.46 22.04 0.99
C ASN A 331 1.85 21.03 1.96
N LEU A 332 1.86 21.40 3.24
CA LEU A 332 1.08 20.77 4.29
C LEU A 332 -0.10 21.66 4.63
N ILE A 333 -1.30 21.23 4.27
CA ILE A 333 -2.54 21.96 4.50
C ILE A 333 -3.42 21.15 5.45
N ASN A 334 -3.68 21.68 6.64
CA ASN A 334 -4.61 21.09 7.59
C ASN A 334 -5.83 21.99 7.77
N THR A 335 -7.01 21.53 7.37
CA THR A 335 -8.31 22.12 7.72
C THR A 335 -9.19 21.14 8.51
N GLY A 336 -8.70 19.91 8.74
CA GLY A 336 -9.33 18.90 9.57
C GLY A 336 -8.72 18.84 10.97
N SER A 337 -8.59 17.63 11.50
CA SER A 337 -8.01 17.36 12.82
C SER A 337 -6.72 16.55 12.71
N LEU A 338 -5.66 17.04 13.35
CA LEU A 338 -4.49 16.25 13.74
C LEU A 338 -4.61 15.99 15.24
N ASP A 339 -4.84 14.75 15.64
CA ASP A 339 -4.99 14.35 17.06
C ASP A 339 -3.85 13.43 17.46
N SER A 340 -2.97 13.88 18.34
CA SER A 340 -1.77 13.15 18.70
C SER A 340 -1.61 13.00 20.20
N GLN A 341 -1.35 11.76 20.61
CA GLN A 341 -0.88 11.44 21.95
C GLN A 341 0.57 11.89 22.21
N TYR A 342 1.22 12.49 21.21
CA TYR A 342 2.62 12.92 21.23
C TYR A 342 2.76 14.29 20.56
N GLN A 343 3.52 14.38 19.46
CA GLN A 343 3.69 15.59 18.66
C GLN A 343 2.58 15.72 17.63
N GLY A 344 2.08 16.92 17.34
CA GLY A 344 1.14 17.12 16.24
C GLY A 344 1.81 16.85 14.89
N ILE A 345 2.87 17.61 14.60
CA ILE A 345 3.72 17.51 13.42
C ILE A 345 5.18 17.39 13.87
N LEU A 346 5.85 16.32 13.46
CA LEU A 346 7.28 16.10 13.71
C LEU A 346 8.04 16.15 12.39
N ILE A 347 9.13 16.90 12.37
CA ILE A 347 10.01 17.06 11.20
C ILE A 347 11.44 16.79 11.65
N THR A 348 12.12 15.82 11.04
CA THR A 348 13.54 15.60 11.34
C THR A 348 14.41 16.65 10.67
N THR A 349 15.56 16.95 11.24
CA THR A 349 16.59 17.70 10.52
C THR A 349 16.99 17.00 9.21
N GLY A 350 17.19 17.76 8.15
CA GLY A 350 17.35 17.29 6.76
C GLY A 350 16.03 17.11 6.00
N ALA A 351 14.88 17.40 6.62
CA ALA A 351 13.61 17.57 5.95
C ALA A 351 13.20 19.05 5.95
N THR A 352 12.47 19.44 4.91
CA THR A 352 11.96 20.79 4.68
C THR A 352 10.46 20.75 4.43
N ILE A 353 9.69 21.65 5.07
CA ILE A 353 8.34 21.99 4.64
C ILE A 353 8.35 23.39 4.03
N THR A 354 7.89 23.57 2.78
CA THR A 354 7.84 24.92 2.20
C THR A 354 6.67 25.72 2.78
N ASN A 355 5.47 25.17 2.77
CA ASN A 355 4.29 25.82 3.32
C ASN A 355 3.54 24.89 4.27
N LEU A 356 3.45 25.29 5.54
CA LEU A 356 2.55 24.72 6.51
C LEU A 356 1.41 25.71 6.74
N TYR A 357 0.20 25.35 6.31
CA TYR A 357 -1.01 26.10 6.56
C TYR A 357 -1.97 25.29 7.43
N ASN A 358 -2.26 25.79 8.63
CA ASN A 358 -3.22 25.20 9.54
C ASN A 358 -4.43 26.13 9.72
N ASN A 359 -5.59 25.70 9.24
CA ASN A 359 -6.89 26.33 9.51
C ASN A 359 -7.89 25.35 10.17
N GLY A 360 -7.40 24.17 10.57
CA GLY A 360 -8.11 23.20 11.39
C GLY A 360 -7.48 23.10 12.78
N THR A 361 -7.57 21.93 13.40
CA THR A 361 -7.06 21.69 14.75
C THR A 361 -5.81 20.83 14.72
N ILE A 362 -4.79 21.24 15.46
CA ILE A 362 -3.66 20.40 15.85
C ILE A 362 -3.74 20.24 17.36
N LYS A 363 -4.09 19.03 17.81
CA LYS A 363 -4.15 18.66 19.23
C LYS A 363 -3.01 17.72 19.55
N ALA A 364 -2.16 18.10 20.50
CA ALA A 364 -0.96 17.35 20.83
C ALA A 364 -0.78 17.25 22.36
N GLN A 365 -0.53 16.05 22.87
CA GLN A 365 -0.20 15.87 24.30
C GLN A 365 1.22 16.36 24.65
N LYS A 366 2.05 16.68 23.66
CA LYS A 366 3.35 17.33 23.86
C LYS A 366 3.45 18.63 23.08
N ASP A 367 4.14 18.66 21.95
CA ASP A 367 4.35 19.86 21.16
C ASP A 367 3.49 19.81 19.88
N GLY A 368 2.97 20.96 19.44
CA GLY A 368 2.14 21.04 18.23
C GLY A 368 2.96 20.82 16.96
N ILE A 369 4.07 21.56 16.83
CA ILE A 369 5.05 21.44 15.75
C ILE A 369 6.44 21.28 16.37
N THR A 370 7.22 20.29 15.92
CA THR A 370 8.52 19.95 16.52
C THR A 370 9.58 19.60 15.50
N PHE A 371 10.82 19.96 15.81
CA PHE A 371 12.01 19.52 15.07
C PHE A 371 12.76 18.42 15.84
N PHE A 372 13.10 17.33 15.16
CA PHE A 372 13.76 16.17 15.76
C PHE A 372 15.14 15.89 15.14
N GLY A 373 16.16 15.70 15.97
CA GLY A 373 17.51 15.30 15.55
C GLY A 373 17.78 13.84 15.89
N ASP A 374 18.03 13.00 14.89
CA ASP A 374 18.35 11.58 15.07
C ASP A 374 19.60 11.13 14.28
N ASN A 375 19.99 9.87 14.46
CA ASN A 375 21.10 9.29 13.72
C ASN A 375 20.75 9.16 12.22
N GLY A 376 21.38 9.99 11.39
CA GLY A 376 21.15 10.00 9.94
C GLY A 376 20.39 11.22 9.42
N SER A 377 19.78 11.97 10.33
CA SER A 377 19.20 13.28 10.07
C SER A 377 20.24 14.28 9.54
N GLY A 378 19.77 15.21 8.69
CA GLY A 378 20.59 16.25 8.07
C GLY A 378 21.02 17.34 9.06
N ASN A 379 21.70 18.37 8.57
CA ASN A 379 22.32 19.37 9.44
C ASN A 379 21.36 20.48 9.90
N LYS A 380 20.16 20.60 9.31
CA LYS A 380 19.18 21.64 9.68
C LYS A 380 17.74 21.15 9.56
N GLY A 381 16.85 21.54 10.45
CA GLY A 381 15.39 21.43 10.26
C GLY A 381 14.85 22.70 9.62
N GLU A 382 13.95 22.61 8.63
CA GLU A 382 13.53 23.79 7.88
C GLU A 382 12.01 23.82 7.63
N ILE A 383 11.39 24.95 7.93
CA ILE A 383 10.05 25.29 7.45
C ILE A 383 10.09 26.71 6.89
N ASP A 384 9.77 26.90 5.61
CA ASP A 384 9.85 28.25 5.03
C ASP A 384 8.70 29.12 5.58
N ASN A 385 7.46 28.61 5.59
CA ASN A 385 6.29 29.35 6.05
C ASN A 385 5.41 28.50 6.98
N ILE A 386 5.13 29.02 8.17
CA ILE A 386 4.09 28.55 9.08
C ILE A 386 2.99 29.60 9.10
N ILE A 387 1.78 29.22 8.68
CA ILE A 387 0.60 30.09 8.70
C ILE A 387 -0.50 29.39 9.49
N ILE A 388 -0.93 30.01 10.59
CA ILE A 388 -2.13 29.59 11.34
C ILE A 388 -3.27 30.51 10.94
N GLY A 389 -4.23 29.97 10.19
CA GLY A 389 -5.39 30.68 9.69
C GLY A 389 -6.36 31.10 10.80
N LYS A 390 -7.30 31.99 10.49
CA LYS A 390 -8.25 32.56 11.48
C LYS A 390 -9.07 31.53 12.26
N GLN A 391 -9.30 30.34 11.68
CA GLN A 391 -10.00 29.22 12.34
C GLN A 391 -9.04 28.16 12.87
N GLY A 392 -7.74 28.31 12.57
CA GLY A 392 -6.69 27.39 12.96
C GLY A 392 -6.47 27.39 14.47
N SER A 393 -6.28 26.20 15.01
CA SER A 393 -5.92 25.99 16.40
C SER A 393 -4.72 25.05 16.54
N ILE A 394 -3.82 25.38 17.45
CA ILE A 394 -2.83 24.48 18.02
C ILE A 394 -3.08 24.43 19.52
N ASP A 395 -3.50 23.27 20.01
CA ASP A 395 -3.71 22.94 21.42
C ASP A 395 -2.65 21.90 21.81
N ALA A 396 -1.52 22.39 22.31
CA ALA A 396 -0.39 21.58 22.72
C ALA A 396 -0.16 21.71 24.23
N GLN A 397 0.13 20.61 24.92
CA GLN A 397 0.31 20.65 26.38
C GLN A 397 1.67 21.23 26.82
N LYS A 398 2.67 21.28 25.91
CA LYS A 398 4.02 21.78 26.22
C LYS A 398 4.39 23.02 25.41
N ASN A 399 4.53 22.89 24.08
CA ASN A 399 4.81 24.02 23.20
C ASN A 399 3.96 23.93 21.93
N ALA A 400 3.25 25.00 21.58
CA ALA A 400 2.53 25.03 20.30
C ALA A 400 3.49 24.89 19.09
N ILE A 401 4.60 25.63 19.10
CA ILE A 401 5.69 25.54 18.13
C ILE A 401 7.00 25.45 18.89
N ASN A 402 7.65 24.29 18.85
CA ASN A 402 8.94 24.06 19.47
C ASN A 402 10.05 24.35 18.45
N VAL A 403 10.85 25.39 18.70
CA VAL A 403 11.95 25.83 17.83
C VAL A 403 13.32 25.30 18.26
N ASP A 404 13.36 24.42 19.26
CA ASP A 404 14.54 23.64 19.61
C ASP A 404 14.57 22.34 18.81
N VAL A 405 15.77 21.82 18.56
CA VAL A 405 15.93 20.46 18.03
C VAL A 405 16.02 19.51 19.21
N ILE A 406 15.00 18.68 19.37
CA ILE A 406 14.98 17.63 20.41
C ILE A 406 15.46 16.29 19.81
N GLY A 407 15.94 15.36 20.65
CA GLY A 407 16.27 13.99 20.22
C GLY A 407 17.67 13.52 20.63
N ASP A 408 18.19 12.52 19.92
CA ASP A 408 19.42 11.80 20.28
C ASP A 408 20.71 12.60 19.99
N ARG A 409 20.61 13.68 19.22
CA ARG A 409 21.71 14.63 19.00
C ARG A 409 21.60 15.80 19.97
N GLN A 410 22.66 16.01 20.76
CA GLN A 410 22.83 17.20 21.61
C GLN A 410 22.61 18.46 20.77
N ASN A 411 21.69 19.34 21.20
CA ASN A 411 21.15 20.60 20.65
C ASN A 411 22.06 21.49 19.76
N THR A 412 22.66 20.95 18.70
CA THR A 412 23.69 21.62 17.88
C THR A 412 23.25 21.82 16.43
N GLN A 413 22.11 21.26 16.04
CA GLN A 413 21.60 21.40 14.70
C GLN A 413 20.72 22.66 14.61
N PRO A 414 20.97 23.58 13.68
CA PRO A 414 20.13 24.75 13.50
C PRO A 414 18.71 24.38 13.04
N VAL A 415 17.74 25.16 13.51
CA VAL A 415 16.40 25.25 12.92
C VAL A 415 16.32 26.53 12.09
N SER A 416 15.76 26.45 10.89
CA SER A 416 15.47 27.59 10.03
C SER A 416 13.96 27.72 9.85
N ILE A 417 13.40 28.86 10.26
CA ILE A 417 12.01 29.19 9.99
C ILE A 417 11.99 30.54 9.29
N GLY A 418 11.38 30.61 8.10
CA GLY A 418 11.30 31.86 7.34
C GLY A 418 10.24 32.81 7.90
N LEU A 419 8.98 32.38 7.92
CA LEU A 419 7.83 33.14 8.41
C LEU A 419 7.01 32.32 9.41
N ILE A 420 6.62 32.98 10.50
CA ILE A 420 5.51 32.53 11.36
C ILE A 420 4.42 33.61 11.31
N ASN A 421 3.27 33.28 10.73
CA ASN A 421 2.11 34.17 10.62
C ASN A 421 0.90 33.55 11.35
N ILE A 422 0.57 34.09 12.52
CA ILE A 422 -0.60 33.72 13.29
C ILE A 422 -1.67 34.79 13.02
N GLN A 423 -2.73 34.41 12.30
CA GLN A 423 -3.77 35.36 11.90
C GLN A 423 -4.70 35.70 13.06
N GLU A 424 -5.28 36.90 13.03
CA GLU A 424 -6.31 37.30 13.99
C GLU A 424 -7.45 36.28 14.06
N GLY A 425 -7.74 35.79 15.27
CA GLY A 425 -8.74 34.74 15.55
C GLY A 425 -8.15 33.33 15.74
N ALA A 426 -6.92 33.08 15.28
CA ALA A 426 -6.22 31.83 15.52
C ALA A 426 -5.99 31.57 17.01
N LYS A 427 -6.00 30.30 17.42
CA LYS A 427 -5.78 29.88 18.82
C LYS A 427 -4.51 29.06 18.93
N VAL A 428 -3.48 29.61 19.56
CA VAL A 428 -2.18 28.96 19.72
C VAL A 428 -1.85 28.93 21.20
N SER A 429 -1.91 27.75 21.82
CA SER A 429 -1.67 27.53 23.25
C SER A 429 -0.68 26.41 23.48
#